data_AF-A0A0E2E3N9-F1
#
_entry.id   AF-A0A0E2E3N9-F1
#
_cell.length_a   1.000
_cell.length_b   1.000
_cell.length_c   1.000
_cell.angle_alpha   90.00
_cell.angle_beta   90.00
_cell.angle_gamma   90.00
#
_symmetry.space_group_name_H-M   'P 1'
#
loop_
_entity.id
_entity.type
_entity.pdbx_description
1 polymer ?
#
loop_
_entity_poly.entity_id
_entity_poly.type
_entity_poly.pdbx_seq_one_letter_code
_entity_poly.pdbx_strand_id
1 'polypeptide(L)' 'MRSKKDGKLHAWTAKVGTKGQIVIPKEARKIFSIETGDDLLILGDERRGLAIMKGDAATKILMSIQGELIDEN' A
#
# COMPACT_ATOMS: atom_id res chain seq x y z
N MET A 1 -0.76 1.13 -30.20
CA MET A 1 -1.17 0.14 -29.19
C MET A 1 -0.84 0.67 -27.80
N ARG A 2 -1.84 1.02 -26.98
CA ARG A 2 -1.65 1.37 -25.57
C ARG A 2 -1.27 0.10 -24.81
N SER A 3 -0.04 0.02 -24.31
CA SER A 3 0.42 -1.10 -23.48
C SER A 3 -0.37 -1.11 -22.18
N LYS A 4 -1.21 -2.13 -22.06
CA LYS A 4 -1.91 -2.50 -20.83
C LYS A 4 -0.82 -2.83 -19.81
N LYS A 5 -0.53 -1.93 -18.87
CA LYS A 5 0.14 -2.34 -17.62
C LYS A 5 -0.89 -3.19 -16.89
N ASP A 6 -0.97 -4.47 -17.25
CA ASP A 6 -1.76 -5.45 -16.51
C ASP A 6 -1.22 -5.45 -15.09
N GLY A 7 -1.99 -4.87 -14.16
CA GLY A 7 -1.66 -4.86 -12.74
C GLY A 7 -1.61 -6.30 -12.26
N LYS A 8 -0.41 -6.86 -12.13
CA LYS A 8 -0.24 -8.21 -11.61
C LYS A 8 -0.58 -8.20 -10.12
N LEU A 9 -1.56 -9.01 -9.74
CA LEU A 9 -1.85 -9.27 -8.34
C LEU A 9 -0.75 -10.14 -7.77
N HIS A 10 -0.24 -9.74 -6.61
CA HIS A 10 0.77 -10.47 -5.88
C HIS A 10 0.27 -10.73 -4.47
N ALA A 11 0.53 -11.92 -3.94
CA ALA A 11 0.16 -12.33 -2.59
C ALA A 11 1.37 -12.95 -1.92
N TRP A 12 1.58 -12.62 -0.65
CA TRP A 12 2.62 -13.20 0.19
C TRP A 12 2.07 -13.47 1.58
N THR A 13 2.62 -14.50 2.22
CA THR A 13 2.45 -14.73 3.65
C THR A 13 3.65 -14.17 4.40
N ALA A 14 3.41 -13.52 5.54
CA ALA A 14 4.46 -13.09 6.45
C ALA A 14 4.22 -13.69 7.84
N LYS A 15 5.30 -13.93 8.58
CA LYS A 15 5.22 -14.33 9.99
C LYS A 15 5.30 -13.10 10.87
N VAL A 16 4.53 -13.12 11.95
CA VAL A 16 4.64 -12.15 13.03
C VAL A 16 5.82 -12.54 13.91
N GLY A 17 6.76 -11.61 14.10
CA GLY A 17 7.90 -11.77 14.98
C GLY A 17 7.52 -11.64 16.46
N THR A 18 8.49 -11.89 17.34
CA THR A 18 8.30 -11.96 18.80
C THR A 18 7.74 -10.69 19.45
N LYS A 19 7.88 -9.53 18.79
CA LYS A 19 7.37 -8.24 19.26
C LYS A 19 6.12 -7.76 18.52
N GLY A 20 5.40 -8.65 17.82
CA GLY A 20 4.26 -8.25 17.00
C GLY A 20 4.62 -7.60 15.65
N GLN A 21 5.92 -7.53 15.32
CA GLN A 21 6.41 -6.96 14.06
C GLN A 21 6.15 -7.91 12.87
N ILE A 22 5.75 -7.37 11.73
CA ILE A 22 5.61 -8.13 10.48
C ILE A 22 6.85 -7.89 9.63
N VAL A 23 7.49 -8.97 9.18
CA VAL A 23 8.62 -8.87 8.25
C VAL A 23 8.10 -8.83 6.81
N ILE A 24 8.30 -7.71 6.11
CA ILE A 24 7.93 -7.61 4.70
C ILE A 24 8.87 -8.48 3.85
N PRO A 25 8.33 -9.45 3.07
CA PRO A 25 9.13 -10.31 2.20
C PRO A 25 10.04 -9.50 1.26
N LYS A 26 11.22 -10.04 0.97
CA LYS A 26 12.23 -9.37 0.13
C LYS A 26 11.68 -9.06 -1.27
N GLU A 27 10.87 -9.97 -1.81
CA GLU A 27 10.23 -9.87 -3.11
C GLU A 27 9.23 -8.72 -3.16
N ALA A 28 8.39 -8.60 -2.12
CA ALA A 28 7.43 -7.50 -1.99
C ALA A 28 8.16 -6.15 -1.87
N ARG A 29 9.23 -6.08 -1.06
CA ARG A 29 10.07 -4.86 -0.96
C ARG A 29 10.64 -4.45 -2.31
N LYS A 30 11.12 -5.40 -3.12
CA LYS A 30 11.67 -5.13 -4.45
C LYS A 30 10.61 -4.68 -5.46
N ILE A 31 9.42 -5.29 -5.44
CA ILE A 31 8.34 -4.98 -6.38
C ILE A 31 7.70 -3.62 -6.09
N PHE A 32 7.52 -3.29 -4.81
CA PHE A 32 6.90 -2.03 -4.38
C PHE A 32 7.90 -0.95 -3.98
N SER A 33 9.20 -1.19 -4.20
CA SER A 33 10.28 -0.26 -3.84
C SER A 33 10.15 0.27 -2.41
N ILE A 34 9.97 -0.65 -1.45
CA ILE A 34 9.89 -0.34 -0.02
C ILE A 34 11.30 -0.45 0.56
N GLU A 35 11.80 0.67 1.07
CA GLU A 35 13.14 0.80 1.63
C GLU A 35 13.11 1.11 3.13
N THR A 36 14.24 0.94 3.80
CA THR A 36 14.37 1.31 5.21
C THR A 36 14.19 2.82 5.34
N GLY A 37 13.31 3.25 6.24
CA GLY A 37 12.98 4.67 6.43
C GLY A 37 11.78 5.15 5.63
N ASP A 38 11.21 4.33 4.74
CA ASP A 38 9.92 4.63 4.12
C ASP A 38 8.80 4.59 5.15
N ASP A 39 7.89 5.57 5.07
CA ASP A 39 6.62 5.53 5.78
C ASP A 39 5.63 4.61 5.05
N LEU A 40 4.97 3.75 5.82
CA LEU A 40 3.91 2.88 5.33
C LEU A 40 2.59 3.24 6.02
N LEU A 41 1.53 3.41 5.23
CA LEU A 41 0.18 3.55 5.75
C LEU A 41 -0.40 2.15 5.98
N ILE A 42 -0.89 1.93 7.19
CA ILE A 42 -1.62 0.72 7.59
C ILE A 42 -3.07 1.12 7.85
N LEU A 43 -3.99 0.54 7.09
CA LEU A 43 -5.43 0.70 7.27
C LEU A 43 -5.98 -0.60 7.86
N GLY A 44 -6.91 -0.49 8.80
CA GLY A 44 -7.57 -1.63 9.41
C GLY A 44 -9.09 -1.51 9.36
N ASP A 45 -9.74 -2.59 9.00
CA ASP A 45 -11.18 -2.79 9.12
C ASP A 45 -11.37 -4.15 9.81
N GLU A 46 -12.05 -4.17 10.95
CA GLU A 46 -12.23 -5.39 11.75
C GLU A 46 -12.90 -6.53 10.98
N ARG A 47 -13.68 -6.22 9.94
CA ARG A 47 -14.40 -7.18 9.10
C ARG A 47 -13.58 -7.63 7.89
N ARG A 48 -12.61 -6.84 7.44
CA ARG A 48 -11.89 -7.05 6.16
C ARG A 48 -10.40 -7.33 6.35
N GLY A 49 -9.83 -7.00 7.51
CA GLY A 49 -8.43 -7.17 7.84
C GLY A 49 -7.61 -5.89 7.68
N LEU A 50 -6.31 -6.07 7.43
CA LEU A 50 -5.35 -4.97 7.30
C LEU A 50 -4.93 -4.78 5.85
N ALA A 51 -4.82 -3.52 5.42
CA ALA A 51 -4.21 -3.12 4.16
C ALA A 51 -2.96 -2.29 4.44
N ILE A 52 -1.89 -2.54 3.67
CA ILE A 52 -0.61 -1.84 3.78
C ILE A 52 -0.30 -1.21 2.44
N MET A 53 0.02 0.08 2.44
CA MET A 53 0.43 0.82 1.24
C MET A 53 1.60 1.76 1.55
N LYS A 54 2.36 2.12 0.53
CA LYS A 54 3.44 3.10 0.68
C LYS A 54 2.84 4.50 0.93
N GLY A 55 3.43 5.27 1.85
CA GLY A 55 2.87 6.55 2.29
C GLY A 55 2.71 7.56 1.16
N ASP A 56 3.61 7.55 0.17
CA ASP A 56 3.53 8.41 -1.02
C ASP A 56 2.32 8.06 -1.93
N ALA A 57 2.00 6.79 -2.08
CA ALA A 57 0.83 6.31 -2.79
C ALA A 57 -0.47 6.68 -2.05
N ALA A 58 -0.45 6.61 -0.72
CA ALA A 58 -1.57 7.04 0.11
C ALA A 58 -1.86 8.55 -0.05
N THR A 59 -0.82 9.39 -0.03
CA THR A 59 -0.95 10.84 -0.24
C THR A 59 -1.59 11.15 -1.59
N LYS A 60 -1.21 10.42 -2.66
CA LYS A 60 -1.85 10.58 -3.98
C LYS A 60 -3.33 10.24 -3.98
N ILE A 61 -3.71 9.15 -3.33
CA ILE A 61 -5.13 8.74 -3.22
C ILE A 61 -5.92 9.77 -2.41
N LEU A 62 -5.36 10.25 -1.29
CA LEU A 62 -6.02 11.26 -0.46
C LEU A 62 -6.16 12.59 -1.22
N MET A 63 -5.11 13.02 -1.93
CA MET A 63 -5.15 14.20 -2.78
C MET A 63 -6.16 14.06 -3.93
N SER A 64 -6.29 12.89 -4.55
CA SER A 64 -7.29 12.70 -5.62
C SER A 64 -8.72 12.76 -5.09
N ILE A 65 -8.99 12.19 -3.90
CA ILE A 65 -10.31 12.29 -3.25
C ILE A 65 -10.60 13.75 -2.86
N GLN A 66 -9.61 14.47 -2.33
CA GLN A 66 -9.78 15.86 -1.95
C GLN A 66 -10.01 16.78 -3.16
N GLY A 67 -9.43 16.46 -4.33
CA GLY A 67 -9.70 17.15 -5.59
C GLY A 67 -11.13 16.97 -6.11
N GLU A 68 -11.73 15.78 -5.91
CA GLU A 68 -13.12 15.52 -6.28
C GLU A 68 -14.14 16.20 -5.34
N LEU A 69 -13.74 16.54 -4.10
CA LEU A 69 -14.59 17.23 -3.13
C LEU A 69 -14.63 18.76 -3.31
N ILE A 70 -13.76 19.32 -4.16
CA ILE A 70 -13.68 20.77 -4.43
C ILE A 70 -14.25 21.17 -5.80
N ASP A 71 -14.66 20.22 -6.63
CA ASP A 71 -15.30 20.47 -7.94
C ASP A 71 -16.85 20.44 -7.88
N GLU A 72 -17.44 20.48 -6.68
CA GLU A 72 -18.84 20.86 -6.47
C GLU A 72 -18.93 22.27 -5.87
N ASN A 73 -18.60 23.30 -6.66
CA ASN A 73 -19.23 24.63 -6.56
C ASN A 73 -19.05 25.47 -7.84
#